data_AF-A0A178Z5M9-F1
#
_entry.id   AF-A0A178Z5M9-F1
#
_cell.length_a   1.000
_cell.length_b   1.000
_cell.length_c   1.000
_cell.angle_alpha   90.00
_cell.angle_beta   90.00
_cell.angle_gamma   90.00
#
_symmetry.space_group_name_H-M   'P 1'
#
loop_
_entity.id
_entity.type
_entity.pdbx_description
1 polymer ?
#
loop_
_entity_poly.entity_id
_entity_poly.type
_entity_poly.pdbx_seq_one_letter_code
_entity_poly.pdbx_strand_id
1 'polypeptide(L)'
;MVVLDGKFNGYRDLILPLAFEDQLGLQSRAEAGFQSIISELRFRTSTQADLVDVSAWTTIIILLTGETITGGTNLPYLFKILQHLAAANTRDGRDSVMHSFLMEQTRMMTLFAQPLLGESSGTLTLSARPAAYFDFISNAAIFHPTLAPQIGMYKSAIHMACNIYLKRVTCGPAHYETVPDLGRLKSLCEKIHPATPGHHTLVWVYFIAAAESSILEHRQFFTMRLQEVFSRTRFHNIPTALAALQEFWKVQSERRWTEILPVVMPVFII
;
A
#
# COMPACT_ATOMS: atom_id res chain seq x y z
N MET A 1 -4.94 -2.81 5.52
CA MET A 1 -5.94 -1.75 5.23
C MET A 1 -7.03 -2.36 4.39
N VAL A 2 -8.29 -2.13 4.73
CA VAL A 2 -9.42 -2.76 4.02
C VAL A 2 -10.08 -1.78 3.07
N VAL A 3 -10.49 -2.26 1.89
CA VAL A 3 -11.16 -1.45 0.86
C VAL A 3 -12.50 -0.95 1.37
N LEU A 4 -13.27 -1.81 2.03
CA LEU A 4 -14.54 -1.47 2.65
C LEU A 4 -14.51 -1.94 4.11
N ASP A 5 -14.82 -1.04 5.03
CA ASP A 5 -15.00 -1.42 6.44
C ASP A 5 -16.42 -1.97 6.64
N GLY A 6 -16.53 -3.26 6.99
CA GLY A 6 -17.79 -3.96 7.11
C GLY A 6 -17.69 -5.22 7.96
N LYS A 7 -18.78 -6.02 7.99
CA LYS A 7 -18.88 -7.30 8.73
C LYS A 7 -18.02 -8.43 8.15
N PHE A 8 -17.33 -8.19 7.04
CA PHE A 8 -16.49 -9.17 6.35
C PHE A 8 -15.08 -8.63 6.15
N ASN A 9 -14.66 -7.68 7.01
CA ASN A 9 -13.29 -7.22 7.01
C ASN A 9 -12.48 -8.27 7.79
N GLY A 10 -11.53 -8.95 7.12
CA GLY A 10 -10.80 -10.08 7.74
C GLY A 10 -9.99 -9.68 8.99
N TYR A 11 -9.79 -8.38 9.24
CA TYR A 11 -9.21 -7.89 10.48
C TYR A 11 -10.13 -8.13 11.70
N ARG A 12 -11.45 -7.93 11.56
CA ARG A 12 -12.43 -8.15 12.64
C ARG A 12 -12.71 -9.61 12.91
N ASP A 13 -12.83 -10.41 11.86
CA ASP A 13 -13.30 -11.79 12.00
C ASP A 13 -12.15 -12.80 12.15
N LEU A 14 -10.93 -12.44 11.72
CA LEU A 14 -9.78 -13.35 11.75
C LEU A 14 -8.68 -12.86 12.70
N ILE A 15 -8.29 -11.58 12.63
CA ILE A 15 -7.15 -11.07 13.45
C ILE A 15 -7.57 -10.76 14.88
N LEU A 16 -8.68 -10.05 15.08
CA LEU A 16 -9.15 -9.61 16.40
C LEU A 16 -9.36 -10.77 17.40
N PRO A 17 -9.95 -11.92 17.00
CA PRO A 17 -10.05 -13.08 17.88
C PRO A 17 -8.69 -13.60 18.35
N LEU A 18 -7.71 -13.69 17.45
CA LEU A 18 -6.35 -14.12 17.81
C LEU A 18 -5.65 -13.16 18.77
N ALA A 19 -5.96 -11.86 18.67
CA ALA A 19 -5.45 -10.85 19.60
C ALA A 19 -6.09 -10.99 20.99
N PHE A 20 -7.39 -11.31 21.05
CA PHE A 20 -8.13 -11.47 22.30
C PHE A 20 -7.71 -12.72 23.08
N GLU A 21 -7.36 -13.80 22.37
CA GLU A 21 -6.88 -15.05 22.97
C GLU A 21 -5.38 -15.02 23.33
N ASP A 22 -4.71 -13.86 23.19
CA ASP A 22 -3.26 -13.63 23.33
C ASP A 22 -2.37 -14.61 22.53
N GLN A 23 -2.92 -15.28 21.52
CA GLN A 23 -2.16 -16.15 20.60
C GLN A 23 -1.16 -15.34 19.74
N LEU A 24 -1.38 -14.04 19.63
CA LEU A 24 -0.47 -13.11 18.99
C LEU A 24 0.60 -12.54 19.95
N GLY A 25 0.50 -12.84 21.26
CA GLY A 25 1.36 -12.27 22.30
C GLY A 25 1.33 -10.75 22.33
N LEU A 26 0.26 -10.11 21.83
CA LEU A 26 0.23 -8.68 21.55
C LEU A 26 0.30 -7.84 22.83
N GLN A 27 -0.17 -8.37 23.96
CA GLN A 27 -0.17 -7.65 25.22
C GLN A 27 1.26 -7.52 25.78
N SER A 28 1.99 -8.64 25.87
CA SER A 28 3.41 -8.63 26.25
C SER A 28 4.30 -7.89 25.23
N ARG A 29 3.96 -7.97 23.94
CA ARG A 29 4.70 -7.29 22.86
C ARG A 29 4.47 -5.78 22.84
N ALA A 30 3.24 -5.31 23.11
CA ALA A 30 2.94 -3.89 23.21
C ALA A 30 3.74 -3.21 24.33
N GLU A 31 3.94 -3.91 25.46
CA GLU A 31 4.77 -3.46 26.59
C GLU A 31 6.27 -3.46 26.26
N ALA A 32 6.75 -4.41 25.44
CA ALA A 32 8.16 -4.52 25.05
C ALA A 32 8.63 -3.42 24.07
N GLY A 33 7.70 -2.71 23.43
CA GLY A 33 8.00 -1.64 22.48
C GLY A 33 8.42 -2.13 21.09
N PHE A 34 8.19 -1.29 20.09
CA PHE A 34 8.28 -1.60 18.66
C PHE A 34 9.63 -2.21 18.21
N GLN A 35 10.75 -1.71 18.75
CA GLN A 35 12.09 -2.20 18.39
C GLN A 35 12.41 -3.58 18.97
N SER A 36 11.83 -3.92 20.13
CA SER A 36 11.97 -5.25 20.74
C SER A 36 11.24 -6.30 19.90
N ILE A 37 10.01 -5.97 19.44
CA ILE A 37 9.23 -6.83 18.55
C ILE A 37 9.97 -7.10 17.24
N ILE A 38 10.54 -6.06 16.61
CA ILE A 38 11.31 -6.22 15.37
C ILE A 38 12.54 -7.11 15.58
N SER A 39 13.26 -6.92 16.68
CA SER A 39 14.47 -7.69 16.99
C SER A 39 14.16 -9.17 17.22
N GLU A 40 13.08 -9.46 17.96
CA GLU A 40 12.59 -10.81 18.20
C GLU A 40 12.13 -11.48 16.89
N LEU A 41 11.32 -10.79 16.08
CA LEU A 41 10.87 -11.32 14.79
C LEU A 41 12.03 -11.60 13.84
N ARG A 42 13.08 -10.76 13.85
CA ARG A 42 14.32 -10.98 13.10
C ARG A 42 15.08 -12.20 13.60
N PHE A 43 15.21 -12.36 14.91
CA PHE A 43 15.87 -13.52 15.51
C PHE A 43 15.16 -14.82 15.07
N ARG A 44 13.82 -14.86 15.17
CA ARG A 44 13.01 -16.01 14.74
C ARG A 44 13.10 -16.30 13.24
N THR A 45 13.07 -15.27 12.40
CA THR A 45 13.23 -15.48 10.94
C THR A 45 14.64 -15.94 10.56
N SER A 46 15.66 -15.59 11.35
CA SER A 46 17.05 -16.01 11.11
C SER A 46 17.35 -17.46 11.50
N THR A 47 16.61 -18.03 12.46
CA THR A 47 16.86 -19.38 12.99
C THR A 47 16.10 -20.49 12.28
N GLN A 48 15.35 -20.20 11.20
CA GLN A 48 14.51 -21.14 10.42
C GLN A 48 13.49 -21.98 11.22
N ALA A 49 13.43 -21.84 12.55
CA ALA A 49 12.72 -22.77 13.42
C ALA A 49 11.19 -22.62 13.40
N ASP A 50 10.65 -21.48 12.95
CA ASP A 50 9.19 -21.23 12.90
C ASP A 50 8.79 -20.42 11.65
N LEU A 51 9.29 -20.84 10.49
CA LEU A 51 8.96 -20.21 9.19
C LEU A 51 7.50 -20.41 8.74
N VAL A 52 6.70 -21.18 9.49
CA VAL A 52 5.24 -21.41 9.27
C VAL A 52 4.39 -20.60 10.26
N ASP A 53 4.99 -19.65 10.98
CA ASP A 53 4.28 -18.91 12.04
C ASP A 53 3.29 -17.88 11.47
N VAL A 54 2.04 -18.30 11.35
CA VAL A 54 0.87 -17.46 11.04
C VAL A 54 0.75 -16.29 12.02
N SER A 55 1.17 -16.45 13.28
CA SER A 55 1.18 -15.37 14.28
C SER A 55 2.22 -14.31 13.95
N ALA A 56 3.44 -14.70 13.57
CA ALA A 56 4.47 -13.77 13.11
C ALA A 56 4.05 -13.02 11.84
N TRP A 57 3.45 -13.73 10.87
CA TRP A 57 2.95 -13.11 9.64
C TRP A 57 1.82 -12.11 9.92
N THR A 58 0.84 -12.52 10.73
CA THR A 58 -0.24 -11.64 11.20
C THR A 58 0.31 -10.40 11.90
N THR A 59 1.29 -10.58 12.79
CA THR A 59 1.96 -9.49 13.51
C THR A 59 2.60 -8.50 12.54
N ILE A 60 3.35 -8.96 11.54
CA ILE A 60 3.98 -8.07 10.54
C ILE A 60 2.92 -7.30 9.72
N ILE A 61 1.80 -7.93 9.35
CA ILE A 61 0.71 -7.24 8.66
C ILE A 61 0.08 -6.14 9.53
N ILE A 62 -0.09 -6.41 10.83
CA ILE A 62 -0.56 -5.41 11.79
C ILE A 62 0.45 -4.26 11.90
N LEU A 63 1.74 -4.55 12.06
CA LEU A 63 2.79 -3.54 12.18
C LEU A 63 2.86 -2.66 10.92
N LEU A 64 2.85 -3.25 9.73
CA LEU A 64 2.80 -2.50 8.47
C LEU A 64 1.54 -1.65 8.33
N THR A 65 0.40 -2.15 8.79
CA THR A 65 -0.84 -1.35 8.85
C THR A 65 -0.68 -0.19 9.84
N GLY A 66 -0.06 -0.43 10.99
CA GLY A 66 0.27 0.61 11.98
C GLY A 66 1.16 1.71 11.40
N GLU A 67 2.18 1.37 10.60
CA GLU A 67 3.05 2.34 9.93
C GLU A 67 2.29 3.29 9.01
N THR A 68 1.20 2.84 8.38
CA THR A 68 0.34 3.72 7.56
C THR A 68 -0.39 4.75 8.43
N ILE A 69 -0.77 4.38 9.65
CA ILE A 69 -1.48 5.24 10.60
C ILE A 69 -0.52 6.24 11.24
N THR A 70 0.66 5.77 11.67
CA THR A 70 1.67 6.58 12.38
C THR A 70 2.58 7.37 11.44
N GLY A 71 2.69 6.97 10.17
CA GLY A 71 3.64 7.56 9.23
C GLY A 71 5.09 7.20 9.54
N GLY A 72 5.33 6.01 10.09
CA GLY A 72 6.67 5.52 10.43
C GLY A 72 7.55 5.21 9.20
N THR A 73 8.85 5.07 9.44
CA THR A 73 9.88 4.88 8.40
C THR A 73 10.43 3.45 8.34
N ASN A 74 9.74 2.50 8.97
CA ASN A 74 10.22 1.12 9.10
C ASN A 74 9.84 0.22 7.92
N LEU A 75 9.22 0.79 6.88
CA LEU A 75 8.74 0.04 5.70
C LEU A 75 9.80 -0.92 5.13
N PRO A 76 11.05 -0.51 4.81
CA PRO A 76 12.01 -1.42 4.20
C PRO A 76 12.30 -2.66 5.06
N TYR A 77 12.34 -2.49 6.39
CA TYR A 77 12.63 -3.56 7.32
C TYR A 77 11.44 -4.52 7.49
N LEU A 78 10.25 -3.97 7.76
CA LEU A 78 9.04 -4.77 7.97
C LEU A 78 8.62 -5.49 6.69
N PHE A 79 8.74 -4.83 5.55
CA PHE A 79 8.38 -5.41 4.27
C PHE A 79 9.33 -6.55 3.88
N LYS A 80 10.63 -6.43 4.17
CA LYS A 80 11.57 -7.54 4.00
C LYS A 80 11.13 -8.76 4.83
N ILE A 81 10.77 -8.58 6.10
CA ILE A 81 10.30 -9.68 6.94
C ILE A 81 9.01 -10.29 6.37
N LEU A 82 8.05 -9.45 5.93
CA LEU A 82 6.81 -9.90 5.29
C LEU A 82 7.10 -10.82 4.09
N GLN A 83 8.02 -10.45 3.21
CA GLN A 83 8.37 -11.25 2.04
C GLN A 83 8.96 -12.61 2.41
N HIS A 84 9.81 -12.67 3.45
CA HIS A 84 10.39 -13.94 3.91
C HIS A 84 9.30 -14.85 4.49
N LEU A 85 8.41 -14.31 5.33
CA LEU A 85 7.30 -15.06 5.92
C LEU A 85 6.34 -15.58 4.83
N ALA A 86 5.97 -14.73 3.87
CA ALA A 86 5.10 -15.14 2.77
C ALA A 86 5.72 -16.21 1.87
N ALA A 87 7.02 -16.12 1.58
CA ALA A 87 7.74 -17.12 0.78
C ALA A 87 7.82 -18.48 1.50
N ALA A 88 8.02 -18.46 2.81
CA ALA A 88 8.04 -19.67 3.63
C ALA A 88 6.67 -20.35 3.74
N ASN A 89 5.58 -19.58 3.74
CA ASN A 89 4.22 -20.09 3.86
C ASN A 89 3.56 -20.45 2.50
N THR A 90 4.33 -20.82 1.47
CA THR A 90 3.78 -21.06 0.11
C THR A 90 3.06 -22.41 -0.09
N ARG A 91 3.24 -23.36 0.83
CA ARG A 91 2.73 -24.74 0.70
C ARG A 91 1.76 -25.15 1.81
N ASP A 92 2.04 -24.80 3.06
CA ASP A 92 1.19 -25.16 4.20
C ASP A 92 0.03 -24.19 4.38
N GLY A 93 -1.18 -24.72 4.56
CA GLY A 93 -2.36 -23.93 4.92
C GLY A 93 -3.17 -23.32 3.76
N ARG A 94 -3.02 -23.77 2.51
CA ARG A 94 -3.77 -23.25 1.35
C ARG A 94 -5.31 -23.28 1.51
N ASP A 95 -5.83 -24.20 2.31
CA ASP A 95 -7.27 -24.30 2.59
C ASP A 95 -7.71 -23.44 3.79
N SER A 96 -6.78 -22.76 4.47
CA SER A 96 -7.08 -21.88 5.59
C SER A 96 -7.57 -20.52 5.10
N VAL A 97 -8.71 -20.08 5.65
CA VAL A 97 -9.25 -18.73 5.45
C VAL A 97 -8.26 -17.67 5.93
N MET A 98 -7.55 -17.91 7.04
CA MET A 98 -6.53 -17.01 7.55
C MET A 98 -5.36 -16.89 6.58
N HIS A 99 -4.86 -18.02 6.07
CA HIS A 99 -3.76 -18.01 5.10
C HIS A 99 -4.12 -17.24 3.84
N SER A 100 -5.32 -17.50 3.29
CA SER A 100 -5.84 -16.79 2.12
C SER A 100 -5.92 -15.28 2.36
N PHE A 101 -6.43 -14.87 3.53
CA PHE A 101 -6.49 -13.47 3.93
C PHE A 101 -5.09 -12.83 4.06
N LEU A 102 -4.14 -13.49 4.74
CA LEU A 102 -2.76 -12.99 4.89
C LEU A 102 -2.04 -12.88 3.55
N MET A 103 -2.25 -13.85 2.64
CA MET A 103 -1.74 -13.78 1.26
C MET A 103 -2.33 -12.60 0.49
N GLU A 104 -3.63 -12.36 0.60
CA GLU A 104 -4.30 -11.23 -0.03
C GLU A 104 -3.74 -9.89 0.47
N GLN A 105 -3.62 -9.73 1.79
CA GLN A 105 -3.04 -8.53 2.40
C GLN A 105 -1.55 -8.36 1.99
N THR A 106 -0.80 -9.46 1.90
CA THR A 106 0.60 -9.43 1.44
C THR A 106 0.72 -8.98 -0.01
N ARG A 107 -0.14 -9.48 -0.90
CA ARG A 107 -0.17 -9.06 -2.32
C ARG A 107 -0.51 -7.59 -2.44
N MET A 108 -1.53 -7.13 -1.73
CA MET A 108 -1.90 -5.72 -1.67
C MET A 108 -0.71 -4.86 -1.20
N MET A 109 -0.07 -5.22 -0.08
CA MET A 109 1.07 -4.46 0.41
C MET A 109 2.25 -4.48 -0.58
N THR A 110 2.47 -5.60 -1.26
CA THR A 110 3.51 -5.74 -2.28
C THR A 110 3.29 -4.81 -3.46
N LEU A 111 2.06 -4.70 -3.96
CA LEU A 111 1.71 -3.82 -5.07
C LEU A 111 2.13 -2.36 -4.79
N PHE A 112 1.89 -1.88 -3.58
CA PHE A 112 2.12 -0.49 -3.22
C PHE A 112 3.52 -0.21 -2.66
N ALA A 113 4.12 -1.16 -1.93
CA ALA A 113 5.43 -0.98 -1.30
C ALA A 113 6.59 -1.07 -2.30
N GLN A 114 6.54 -2.00 -3.25
CA GLN A 114 7.68 -2.27 -4.14
C GLN A 114 8.13 -1.05 -4.97
N PRO A 115 7.22 -0.22 -5.49
CA PRO A 115 7.57 1.04 -6.14
C PRO A 115 8.27 2.05 -5.22
N LEU A 116 7.96 2.03 -3.91
CA LEU A 116 8.56 2.94 -2.91
C LEU A 116 9.96 2.50 -2.51
N LEU A 117 10.24 1.19 -2.58
CA LEU A 117 11.54 0.62 -2.21
C LEU A 117 12.60 0.74 -3.32
N GLY A 118 12.19 1.00 -4.56
CA GLY A 118 13.11 1.25 -5.67
C GLY A 118 12.52 0.96 -7.05
N GLU A 119 13.16 1.53 -8.07
CA GLU A 119 12.75 1.39 -9.47
C GLU A 119 12.80 -0.06 -9.96
N SER A 120 13.86 -0.81 -9.60
CA SER A 120 14.02 -2.21 -10.03
C SER A 120 12.92 -3.10 -9.47
N SER A 121 12.64 -2.98 -8.17
CA SER A 121 11.60 -3.74 -7.49
C SER A 121 10.20 -3.34 -7.91
N GLY A 122 9.96 -2.03 -8.07
CA GLY A 122 8.72 -1.46 -8.59
C GLY A 122 8.44 -1.95 -10.00
N THR A 123 9.41 -1.88 -10.91
CA THR A 123 9.27 -2.33 -12.29
C THR A 123 8.96 -3.82 -12.38
N LEU A 124 9.69 -4.66 -11.64
CA LEU A 124 9.46 -6.11 -11.61
C LEU A 124 8.02 -6.44 -11.17
N THR A 125 7.55 -5.76 -10.12
CA THR A 125 6.22 -5.99 -9.53
C THR A 125 5.10 -5.47 -10.42
N LEU A 126 5.22 -4.24 -10.93
CA LEU A 126 4.16 -3.58 -11.69
C LEU A 126 4.08 -4.05 -13.14
N SER A 127 5.19 -4.56 -13.71
CA SER A 127 5.19 -5.18 -15.04
C SER A 127 4.54 -6.57 -15.03
N ALA A 128 4.54 -7.24 -13.87
CA ALA A 128 3.72 -8.44 -13.68
C ALA A 128 2.24 -8.01 -13.68
N ARG A 129 1.38 -8.70 -14.44
CA ARG A 129 -0.03 -8.34 -14.69
C ARG A 129 -0.70 -7.79 -13.41
N PRO A 130 -0.98 -6.47 -13.29
CA PRO A 130 -1.48 -5.85 -12.06
C PRO A 130 -2.78 -6.49 -11.53
N ALA A 131 -3.56 -7.11 -12.42
CA ALA A 131 -4.74 -7.90 -12.08
C ALA A 131 -4.47 -9.01 -11.05
N ALA A 132 -3.26 -9.59 -11.03
CA ALA A 132 -2.85 -10.61 -10.06
C ALA A 132 -2.74 -10.08 -8.61
N TYR A 133 -2.71 -8.76 -8.44
CA TYR A 133 -2.67 -8.10 -7.14
C TYR A 133 -4.02 -7.50 -6.74
N PHE A 134 -5.06 -7.57 -7.57
CA PHE A 134 -6.36 -6.94 -7.31
C PHE A 134 -7.37 -7.84 -6.59
N ASP A 135 -6.94 -9.00 -6.09
CA ASP A 135 -7.79 -9.91 -5.31
C ASP A 135 -8.43 -9.17 -4.12
N PHE A 136 -7.66 -8.30 -3.43
CA PHE A 136 -8.16 -7.54 -2.28
C PHE A 136 -9.31 -6.58 -2.58
N ILE A 137 -9.33 -6.01 -3.79
CA ILE A 137 -10.43 -5.14 -4.25
C ILE A 137 -11.55 -5.97 -4.88
N SER A 138 -11.21 -7.11 -5.49
CA SER A 138 -12.19 -8.00 -6.13
C SER A 138 -13.09 -8.68 -5.11
N ASN A 139 -12.51 -9.16 -4.00
CA ASN A 139 -13.26 -9.83 -2.95
C ASN A 139 -14.27 -8.90 -2.28
N ALA A 140 -13.93 -7.61 -2.15
CA ALA A 140 -14.86 -6.60 -1.63
C ALA A 140 -16.17 -6.49 -2.43
N ALA A 141 -16.13 -6.72 -3.76
CA ALA A 141 -17.33 -6.67 -4.61
C ALA A 141 -18.25 -7.87 -4.40
N ILE A 142 -17.71 -9.01 -3.97
CA ILE A 142 -18.51 -10.21 -3.66
C ILE A 142 -19.43 -9.91 -2.46
N PHE A 143 -18.88 -9.26 -1.43
CA PHE A 143 -19.62 -8.92 -0.23
C PHE A 143 -20.47 -7.64 -0.37
N HIS A 144 -20.14 -6.78 -1.33
CA HIS A 144 -20.86 -5.54 -1.60
C HIS A 144 -21.16 -5.34 -3.11
N PRO A 145 -22.08 -6.13 -3.70
CA PRO A 145 -22.35 -6.10 -5.14
C PRO A 145 -22.81 -4.73 -5.65
N THR A 146 -23.51 -3.96 -4.82
CA THR A 146 -23.97 -2.60 -5.16
C THR A 146 -22.83 -1.60 -5.36
N LEU A 147 -21.64 -1.90 -4.81
CA LEU A 147 -20.43 -1.08 -4.95
C LEU A 147 -19.51 -1.59 -6.07
N ALA A 148 -19.87 -2.66 -6.79
CA ALA A 148 -19.05 -3.23 -7.85
C ALA A 148 -18.65 -2.22 -8.95
N PRO A 149 -19.51 -1.28 -9.41
CA PRO A 149 -19.10 -0.24 -10.35
C PRO A 149 -17.99 0.66 -9.80
N GLN A 150 -18.11 1.09 -8.54
CA GLN A 150 -17.12 1.94 -7.86
C GLN A 150 -15.80 1.20 -7.65
N ILE A 151 -15.87 -0.07 -7.25
CA ILE A 151 -14.71 -0.96 -7.13
C ILE A 151 -14.00 -1.10 -8.49
N GLY A 152 -14.76 -1.21 -9.59
CA GLY A 152 -14.21 -1.20 -10.94
C GLY A 152 -13.41 0.07 -11.22
N MET A 153 -13.93 1.24 -10.83
CA MET A 153 -13.22 2.50 -10.96
C MET A 153 -11.94 2.55 -10.13
N TYR A 154 -11.92 1.98 -8.91
CA TYR A 154 -10.71 1.90 -8.09
C TYR A 154 -9.62 1.08 -8.77
N LYS A 155 -9.98 -0.10 -9.30
CA LYS A 155 -9.04 -0.94 -10.06
C LYS A 155 -8.49 -0.19 -11.28
N SER A 156 -9.35 0.51 -12.03
CA SER A 156 -8.93 1.31 -13.19
C SER A 156 -7.96 2.43 -12.78
N ALA A 157 -8.24 3.15 -11.70
CA ALA A 157 -7.39 4.23 -11.22
C ALA A 157 -6.02 3.71 -10.76
N ILE A 158 -5.98 2.59 -10.03
CA ILE A 158 -4.72 1.94 -9.62
C ILE A 158 -3.93 1.47 -10.84
N HIS A 159 -4.59 0.83 -11.80
CA HIS A 159 -3.94 0.38 -13.02
C HIS A 159 -3.33 1.54 -13.81
N MET A 160 -4.03 2.67 -13.93
CA MET A 160 -3.52 3.88 -14.57
C MET A 160 -2.29 4.44 -13.84
N ALA A 161 -2.31 4.49 -12.50
CA ALA A 161 -1.16 4.90 -11.71
C ALA A 161 0.05 3.95 -11.87
N CYS A 162 -0.18 2.63 -11.94
CA CYS A 162 0.88 1.66 -12.26
C CYS A 162 1.52 1.96 -13.62
N ASN A 163 0.70 2.22 -14.65
CA ASN A 163 1.20 2.54 -15.99
C ASN A 163 1.98 3.87 -16.03
N ILE A 164 1.53 4.88 -15.28
CA ILE A 164 2.25 6.15 -15.13
C ILE A 164 3.63 5.92 -14.52
N TYR A 165 3.70 5.19 -13.39
CA TYR A 165 4.98 4.85 -12.75
C TYR A 165 5.89 4.09 -13.73
N LEU A 166 5.38 3.04 -14.37
CA LEU A 166 6.16 2.23 -15.31
C LEU A 166 6.69 3.07 -16.47
N LYS A 167 5.83 3.86 -17.11
CA LYS A 167 6.23 4.74 -18.22
C LYS A 167 7.36 5.69 -17.80
N ARG A 168 7.30 6.25 -16.59
CA ARG A 168 8.36 7.11 -16.03
C ARG A 168 9.68 6.37 -15.86
N VAL A 169 9.66 5.17 -15.27
CA VAL A 169 10.87 4.40 -14.98
C VAL A 169 11.49 3.80 -16.25
N THR A 170 10.68 3.26 -17.16
CA THR A 170 11.18 2.51 -18.33
C THR A 170 11.56 3.41 -19.49
N CYS A 171 10.83 4.51 -19.70
CA CYS A 171 11.00 5.36 -20.87
C CYS A 171 11.57 6.73 -20.52
N GLY A 172 11.42 7.20 -19.28
CA GLY A 172 11.84 8.54 -18.88
C GLY A 172 11.31 9.66 -19.79
N PRO A 173 10.01 9.68 -20.14
CA PRO A 173 9.47 10.59 -21.14
C PRO A 173 9.61 12.06 -20.71
N ALA A 174 9.51 12.98 -21.67
CA ALA A 174 9.39 14.38 -21.32
C ALA A 174 8.09 14.61 -20.53
N HIS A 175 8.12 15.54 -19.56
CA HIS A 175 7.02 15.79 -18.64
C HIS A 175 5.69 16.19 -19.28
N TYR A 176 5.71 16.72 -20.51
CA TYR A 176 4.47 17.04 -21.24
C TYR A 176 3.79 15.79 -21.82
N GLU A 177 4.53 14.69 -22.05
CA GLU A 177 4.02 13.46 -22.65
C GLU A 177 3.19 12.61 -21.67
N THR A 178 3.28 12.89 -20.36
CA THR A 178 2.48 12.23 -19.31
C THR A 178 1.26 13.05 -18.90
N VAL A 179 1.16 14.31 -19.35
CA VAL A 179 0.00 15.18 -19.09
C VAL A 179 -1.33 14.55 -19.55
N PRO A 180 -1.45 13.92 -20.73
CA PRO A 180 -2.69 13.27 -21.14
C PRO A 180 -3.07 12.07 -20.24
N ASP A 181 -2.07 11.32 -19.75
CA ASP A 181 -2.29 10.19 -18.85
C ASP A 181 -2.85 10.66 -17.50
N LEU A 182 -2.25 11.73 -16.96
CA LEU A 182 -2.71 12.38 -15.74
C LEU A 182 -4.11 13.01 -15.89
N GLY A 183 -4.40 13.62 -17.05
CA GLY A 183 -5.71 14.19 -17.35
C GLY A 183 -6.80 13.11 -17.36
N ARG A 184 -6.54 11.96 -17.99
CA ARG A 184 -7.47 10.81 -17.96
C ARG A 184 -7.67 10.30 -16.53
N LEU A 185 -6.59 10.19 -15.75
CA LEU A 185 -6.68 9.72 -14.36
C LEU A 185 -7.48 10.71 -13.49
N LYS A 186 -7.26 12.02 -13.66
CA LYS A 186 -8.04 13.08 -13.01
C LYS A 186 -9.52 12.94 -13.34
N SER A 187 -9.90 12.83 -14.62
CA SER A 187 -11.30 12.67 -15.03
C SER A 187 -11.97 11.40 -14.50
N LEU A 188 -11.22 10.32 -14.30
CA LEU A 188 -11.72 9.13 -13.62
C LEU A 188 -11.95 9.39 -12.12
N CYS A 189 -10.99 10.01 -11.46
CA CYS A 189 -11.05 10.32 -10.04
C CYS A 189 -12.12 11.36 -9.67
N GLU A 190 -12.45 12.29 -10.56
CA GLU A 190 -13.54 13.27 -10.37
C GLU A 190 -14.91 12.59 -10.21
N LYS A 191 -15.10 11.42 -10.82
CA LYS A 191 -16.32 10.62 -10.69
C LYS A 191 -16.42 9.89 -9.34
N ILE A 192 -15.36 9.92 -8.54
CA ILE A 192 -15.28 9.24 -7.24
C ILE A 192 -15.48 10.26 -6.14
N HIS A 193 -16.71 10.36 -5.65
CA HIS A 193 -17.03 11.29 -4.57
C HIS A 193 -16.21 10.93 -3.30
N PRO A 194 -15.60 11.90 -2.59
CA PRO A 194 -14.77 11.60 -1.41
C PRO A 194 -15.54 10.98 -0.23
N ALA A 195 -16.87 11.05 -0.23
CA ALA A 195 -17.72 10.31 0.71
C ALA A 195 -18.06 8.87 0.30
N THR A 196 -17.61 8.43 -0.88
CA THR A 196 -17.84 7.05 -1.33
C THR A 196 -17.04 6.08 -0.45
N PRO A 197 -17.65 4.99 0.05
CA PRO A 197 -16.94 3.95 0.78
C PRO A 197 -15.75 3.43 -0.02
N GLY A 198 -14.57 3.37 0.61
CA GLY A 198 -13.35 2.87 -0.04
C GLY A 198 -12.54 3.90 -0.80
N HIS A 199 -12.91 5.18 -0.81
CA HIS A 199 -12.08 6.20 -1.49
C HIS A 199 -10.63 6.28 -0.96
N HIS A 200 -10.39 5.87 0.30
CA HIS A 200 -9.06 5.88 0.91
C HIS A 200 -8.10 4.88 0.27
N THR A 201 -8.57 3.93 -0.55
CA THR A 201 -7.68 3.03 -1.32
C THR A 201 -6.96 3.72 -2.48
N LEU A 202 -7.25 5.01 -2.71
CA LEU A 202 -6.67 5.79 -3.80
C LEU A 202 -5.53 6.69 -3.32
N VAL A 203 -5.11 6.61 -2.06
CA VAL A 203 -4.01 7.44 -1.53
C VAL A 203 -2.75 7.24 -2.38
N TRP A 204 -2.37 5.99 -2.64
CA TRP A 204 -1.22 5.69 -3.51
C TRP A 204 -1.41 6.23 -4.93
N VAL A 205 -2.62 6.11 -5.50
CA VAL A 205 -2.94 6.65 -6.84
C VAL A 205 -2.73 8.16 -6.91
N TYR A 206 -3.27 8.89 -5.93
CA TYR A 206 -3.13 10.34 -5.86
C TYR A 206 -1.68 10.74 -5.67
N PHE A 207 -0.93 10.00 -4.86
CA PHE A 207 0.49 10.25 -4.65
C PHE A 207 1.31 10.08 -5.95
N ILE A 208 1.16 8.95 -6.66
CA ILE A 208 1.88 8.70 -7.92
C ILE A 208 1.54 9.77 -8.97
N ALA A 209 0.26 10.10 -9.09
CA ALA A 209 -0.20 11.10 -10.04
C ALA A 209 0.33 12.50 -9.69
N ALA A 210 0.34 12.88 -8.42
CA ALA A 210 0.92 14.14 -7.96
C ALA A 210 2.43 14.19 -8.19
N ALA A 211 3.15 13.10 -7.93
CA ALA A 211 4.60 13.03 -8.11
C ALA A 211 5.00 13.20 -9.59
N GLU A 212 4.23 12.60 -10.49
CA GLU A 212 4.42 12.73 -11.93
C GLU A 212 4.00 14.12 -12.48
N SER A 213 3.13 14.84 -11.78
CA SER A 213 2.52 16.07 -12.28
C SER A 213 3.52 17.19 -12.57
N SER A 214 3.49 17.70 -13.80
CA SER A 214 4.33 18.80 -14.29
C SER A 214 3.59 20.14 -14.40
N ILE A 215 2.26 20.12 -14.40
CA ILE A 215 1.42 21.33 -14.43
C ILE A 215 0.72 21.56 -13.09
N LEU A 216 0.45 22.84 -12.80
CA LEU A 216 -0.14 23.26 -11.52
C LEU A 216 -1.52 22.63 -11.28
N GLU A 217 -2.36 22.53 -12.30
CA GLU A 217 -3.71 21.96 -12.19
C GLU A 217 -3.69 20.54 -11.64
N HIS A 218 -2.86 19.66 -12.22
CA HIS A 218 -2.77 18.27 -11.77
C HIS A 218 -2.19 18.17 -10.36
N ARG A 219 -1.14 18.95 -10.05
CA ARG A 219 -0.56 18.99 -8.70
C ARG A 219 -1.61 19.37 -7.66
N GLN A 220 -2.37 20.44 -7.91
CA GLN A 220 -3.43 20.92 -7.01
C GLN A 220 -4.54 19.90 -6.84
N PHE A 221 -5.01 19.29 -7.94
CA PHE A 221 -6.06 18.28 -7.87
C PHE A 221 -5.65 17.09 -7.01
N PHE A 222 -4.51 16.46 -7.31
CA PHE A 222 -4.12 15.24 -6.61
C PHE A 222 -3.67 15.48 -5.16
N THR A 223 -3.07 16.63 -4.84
CA THR A 223 -2.77 16.96 -3.43
C THR A 223 -4.01 17.32 -2.63
N MET A 224 -4.99 18.00 -3.24
CA MET A 224 -6.29 18.24 -2.61
C MET A 224 -6.98 16.90 -2.29
N ARG A 225 -6.96 15.94 -3.21
CA ARG A 225 -7.50 14.59 -2.96
C ARG A 225 -6.80 13.87 -1.81
N LEU A 226 -5.48 13.97 -1.70
CA LEU A 226 -4.74 13.44 -0.55
C LEU A 226 -5.19 14.10 0.77
N GLN A 227 -5.33 15.43 0.78
CA GLN A 227 -5.79 16.18 1.95
C GLN A 227 -7.23 15.80 2.35
N GLU A 228 -8.12 15.58 1.38
CA GLU A 228 -9.48 15.09 1.63
C GLU A 228 -9.45 13.71 2.31
N VAL A 229 -8.62 12.77 1.84
CA VAL A 229 -8.46 11.47 2.50
C VAL A 229 -7.97 11.68 3.94
N PHE A 230 -6.91 12.47 4.14
CA PHE A 230 -6.34 12.72 5.45
C PHE A 230 -7.35 13.33 6.43
N SER A 231 -8.20 14.25 5.97
CA SER A 231 -9.23 14.89 6.81
C SER A 231 -10.18 13.87 7.45
N ARG A 232 -10.36 12.71 6.80
CA ARG A 232 -11.25 11.62 7.22
C ARG A 232 -10.51 10.50 7.96
N THR A 233 -9.34 10.08 7.45
CA THR A 233 -8.62 8.91 7.98
C THR A 233 -7.63 9.26 9.08
N ARG A 234 -7.09 10.48 9.07
CA ARG A 234 -5.98 10.92 9.94
C ARG A 234 -4.73 10.05 9.84
N PHE A 235 -4.54 9.35 8.72
CA PHE A 235 -3.33 8.56 8.49
C PHE A 235 -2.14 9.50 8.25
N HIS A 236 -1.15 9.44 9.15
CA HIS A 236 -0.03 10.37 9.16
C HIS A 236 1.00 10.09 8.05
N ASN A 237 0.87 8.98 7.32
CA ASN A 237 1.60 8.76 6.08
C ASN A 237 1.26 9.82 5.00
N ILE A 238 0.05 10.39 4.99
CA ILE A 238 -0.39 11.37 3.99
C ILE A 238 0.32 12.73 4.14
N PRO A 239 0.39 13.37 5.32
CA PRO A 239 1.21 14.56 5.50
C PRO A 239 2.67 14.37 5.08
N THR A 240 3.27 13.23 5.41
CA THR A 240 4.65 12.92 4.99
C THR A 240 4.76 12.76 3.48
N ALA A 241 3.78 12.12 2.83
CA ALA A 241 3.69 12.05 1.37
C ALA A 241 3.60 13.43 0.72
N LEU A 242 2.76 14.32 1.27
CA LEU A 242 2.60 15.69 0.78
C LEU A 242 3.89 16.50 0.88
N ALA A 243 4.68 16.30 1.94
CA ALA A 243 6.01 16.90 2.08
C ALA A 243 6.98 16.36 1.02
N ALA A 244 7.02 15.04 0.80
CA ALA A 244 7.86 14.41 -0.21
C ALA A 244 7.57 14.92 -1.63
N LEU A 245 6.30 15.16 -1.96
CA LEU A 245 5.90 15.73 -3.25
C LEU A 245 6.52 17.11 -3.51
N GLN A 246 6.67 17.95 -2.48
CA GLN A 246 7.32 19.25 -2.63
C GLN A 246 8.79 19.09 -3.03
N GLU A 247 9.49 18.11 -2.45
CA GLU A 247 10.89 17.83 -2.79
C GLU A 247 11.02 17.30 -4.22
N PHE A 248 10.13 16.41 -4.65
CA PHE A 248 10.15 15.90 -6.03
C PHE A 248 10.00 16.99 -7.06
N TRP A 249 9.09 17.94 -6.83
CA TRP A 249 8.83 19.03 -7.77
C TRP A 249 9.96 20.05 -7.84
N LYS A 250 10.75 20.21 -6.77
CA LYS A 250 11.94 21.09 -6.77
C LYS A 250 13.04 20.56 -7.70
N VAL A 251 13.21 19.25 -7.77
CA VAL A 251 14.29 18.61 -8.54
C VAL A 251 13.81 17.95 -9.84
N GLN A 252 12.55 18.16 -10.23
CA GLN A 252 11.90 17.49 -11.37
C GLN A 252 12.57 17.75 -12.72
N SER A 253 13.32 18.85 -12.86
CA SER A 253 14.12 19.17 -14.06
C SER A 253 15.44 18.41 -14.14
N GLU A 254 15.94 17.90 -13.01
CA GLU A 254 17.26 17.28 -12.89
C GLU A 254 17.17 15.77 -12.75
N ARG A 255 16.22 15.29 -11.96
CA ARG A 255 16.05 13.87 -11.61
C ARG A 255 14.60 13.46 -11.71
N ARG A 256 14.37 12.21 -12.09
CA ARG A 256 13.03 11.62 -12.05
C ARG A 256 12.63 11.32 -10.61
N TRP A 257 11.39 11.62 -10.25
CA TRP A 257 10.91 11.43 -8.88
C TRP A 257 11.02 9.98 -8.40
N THR A 258 10.89 9.00 -9.31
CA THR A 258 11.01 7.56 -9.02
C THR A 258 12.41 7.15 -8.56
N GLU A 259 13.46 7.87 -8.96
CA GLU A 259 14.85 7.61 -8.59
C GLU A 259 15.14 8.05 -7.15
N ILE A 260 14.58 9.19 -6.75
CA ILE A 260 14.77 9.78 -5.41
C ILE A 260 13.74 9.32 -4.39
N LEU A 261 12.65 8.71 -4.85
CA LEU A 261 11.54 8.23 -4.03
C LEU A 261 11.99 7.40 -2.82
N PRO A 262 12.86 6.39 -2.93
CA PRO A 262 13.26 5.56 -1.78
C PRO A 262 14.06 6.34 -0.72
N VAL A 263 14.70 7.44 -1.12
CA VAL A 263 15.52 8.28 -0.23
C VAL A 263 14.65 9.32 0.47
N VAL A 264 13.78 9.98 -0.27
CA VAL A 264 12.92 11.07 0.23
C VAL A 264 11.76 10.52 1.05
N MET A 265 11.27 9.31 0.73
CA MET A 265 10.03 8.81 1.28
C MET A 265 10.09 7.33 1.72
N PRO A 266 10.53 7.07 2.97
CA PRO A 266 10.51 5.72 3.54
C PRO A 266 9.18 5.34 4.20
N VAL A 267 8.13 6.16 4.09
CA VAL A 267 6.81 5.89 4.69
C VAL A 267 5.95 5.02 3.77
N PHE A 268 5.15 4.14 4.38
CA PHE A 268 4.26 3.27 3.61
C PHE A 268 2.98 3.99 3.18
N ILE A 269 2.84 4.22 1.86
CA ILE A 269 1.65 4.80 1.24
C ILE A 269 0.84 3.71 0.56
N ILE A 270 -0.40 3.55 1.02
CA ILE A 270 -1.39 2.58 0.53
C ILE A 270 -2.78 3.19 0.72
#